data_AF-A0A1G5TGW3-F1
#
_entry.id   AF-A0A1G5TGW3-F1
#
_cell.length_a   1.000
_cell.length_b   1.000
_cell.length_c   1.000
_cell.angle_alpha   90.00
_cell.angle_beta   90.00
_cell.angle_gamma   90.00
#
_symmetry.space_group_name_H-M   'P 1'
#
loop_
_entity.id
_entity.type
_entity.pdbx_description
1 polymer ?
#
loop_
_entity_poly.entity_id
_entity_poly.type
_entity_poly.pdbx_seq_one_letter_code
_entity_poly.pdbx_strand_id
1 'polypeptide(L)' 'MENIFTHEGQVGHEVLFLFPVALPPGRFDGQERFDFHEDCGTACVARWCDLDGLDVPGGPDLFPAGLKARLRDAWDAQP' A
#
# COMPACT_ATOMS: atom_id res chain seq x y z
N MET A 1 4.55 -8.11 -10.10
CA MET A 1 3.93 -7.08 -10.97
C MET A 1 5.06 -6.25 -11.56
N GLU A 2 4.96 -5.90 -12.84
CA GLU A 2 5.91 -5.00 -13.48
C GLU A 2 5.34 -3.58 -13.44
N ASN A 3 6.13 -2.60 -13.00
CA ASN A 3 5.77 -1.19 -12.92
C ASN A 3 6.76 -0.35 -13.73
N ILE A 4 6.30 0.23 -14.83
CA ILE A 4 7.07 1.18 -15.64
C ILE A 4 6.44 2.56 -15.43
N PHE A 5 7.24 3.51 -14.94
CA PHE A 5 6.75 4.83 -14.54
C PHE A 5 7.75 5.93 -14.94
N THR A 6 7.34 7.19 -14.80
CA THR A 6 8.23 8.33 -15.00
C THR A 6 8.43 9.07 -13.68
N HIS A 7 9.69 9.19 -13.26
CA HIS A 7 10.08 9.93 -12.07
C HIS A 7 11.06 11.02 -12.48
N GLU A 8 10.72 12.29 -12.21
CA GLU A 8 11.52 13.46 -12.60
C GLU A 8 11.93 13.47 -14.09
N GLY A 9 11.04 13.00 -14.97
CA GLY A 9 11.28 12.91 -16.41
C GLY A 9 12.13 11.73 -16.87
N GLN A 10 12.61 10.87 -15.95
CA GLN A 10 13.31 9.63 -16.26
C GLN A 10 12.37 8.43 -16.18
N VAL A 11 12.52 7.48 -17.11
CA VAL A 11 11.77 6.23 -17.08
C VAL A 11 12.35 5.33 -16.00
N GLY A 12 11.53 5.00 -15.00
CA GLY A 12 11.81 3.98 -13.99
C GLY A 12 11.17 2.65 -14.37
N HIS A 13 11.78 1.56 -13.90
CA HIS A 13 11.25 0.21 -14.04
C HIS A 13 11.49 -0.57 -12.75
N GLU A 14 10.40 -1.05 -12.16
CA GLU A 14 10.40 -1.86 -10.95
C GLU A 14 9.67 -3.19 -11.19
N VAL A 15 10.20 -4.25 -10.58
CA VAL A 15 9.52 -5.55 -10.49
C VAL A 15 9.13 -5.77 -9.03
N LEU A 16 7.83 -5.75 -8.75
CA LEU A 16 7.26 -5.90 -7.42
C LEU A 16 6.86 -7.34 -7.12
N PHE A 17 7.25 -7.81 -5.94
CA PHE A 17 6.78 -9.07 -5.36
C PHE A 17 5.85 -8.76 -4.20
N LEU A 18 4.61 -9.26 -4.27
CA LEU A 18 3.55 -8.97 -3.31
C LEU A 18 3.20 -10.25 -2.55
N PHE A 19 3.19 -10.18 -1.22
CA PHE A 19 2.89 -11.32 -0.36
C PHE A 19 1.96 -10.87 0.78
N PRO A 20 0.91 -11.66 1.10
CA PRO A 20 0.17 -11.43 2.33
C PRO A 20 1.08 -11.69 3.54
N VAL A 21 0.99 -10.83 4.54
CA VAL A 21 1.71 -10.98 5.80
C VAL A 21 0.71 -11.15 6.93
N ALA A 22 1.00 -12.09 7.84
CA ALA A 22 0.24 -12.25 9.06
C ALA A 22 0.90 -11.45 10.18
N LEU A 23 0.11 -10.67 10.91
CA LEU A 23 0.55 -9.96 12.09
C LEU A 23 0.20 -10.79 13.35
N PRO A 24 0.99 -10.70 14.43
CA PRO A 24 0.64 -11.35 15.67
C PRO A 24 -0.76 -10.91 16.16
N PRO A 25 -1.59 -11.83 16.68
CA PRO A 25 -2.91 -11.49 17.19
C PRO A 25 -2.84 -10.37 18.24
N GLY A 26 -3.78 -9.42 18.19
CA GLY A 26 -3.87 -8.34 19.17
C GLY A 26 -2.81 -7.25 19.05
N ARG A 27 -1.84 -7.36 18.14
CA ARG A 27 -0.69 -6.43 18.11
C ARG A 27 -1.08 -4.99 17.84
N PHE A 28 -2.13 -4.77 17.03
CA PHE A 28 -2.54 -3.45 16.56
C PHE A 28 -4.06 -3.25 16.65
N ASP A 29 -4.74 -4.03 17.49
CA ASP A 29 -6.19 -3.94 17.64
C ASP A 29 -6.59 -2.54 18.09
N GLY A 30 -7.54 -1.92 17.36
CA GLY A 30 -8.01 -0.56 17.61
C GLY A 30 -7.00 0.55 17.25
N GLN A 31 -5.83 0.22 16.69
CA GLN A 31 -4.86 1.20 16.24
C GLN A 31 -5.06 1.55 14.76
N GLU A 32 -5.52 2.78 14.51
CA GLU A 32 -5.80 3.31 13.16
C GLU A 32 -4.66 4.15 12.58
N ARG A 33 -3.65 4.47 13.39
CA ARG A 33 -2.56 5.38 13.04
C ARG A 33 -1.22 4.87 13.57
N PHE A 34 -0.21 4.94 12.71
CA PHE A 34 1.17 4.59 13.04
C PHE A 34 2.08 5.75 12.65
N ASP A 35 2.65 6.43 13.63
CA ASP A 35 3.70 7.42 13.43
C ASP A 35 5.05 6.70 13.35
N PHE A 36 5.79 6.91 12.27
CA PHE A 36 7.09 6.28 12.04
C PHE A 36 8.06 7.26 11.37
N HIS A 37 9.33 6.87 11.28
CA HIS A 37 10.32 7.63 10.52
C HIS A 37 10.88 6.73 9.41
N GLU A 38 11.08 7.31 8.23
CA GLU A 38 11.86 6.66 7.19
C GLU A 38 13.34 6.57 7.59
N ASP A 39 14.11 5.78 6.84
CA ASP A 39 15.55 5.62 7.07
C ASP A 39 16.31 6.96 7.00
N CYS A 40 15.83 7.89 6.18
CA CYS A 40 16.31 9.26 6.07
C CYS A 40 15.89 10.17 7.23
N GLY A 41 15.08 9.68 8.17
CA GLY A 41 14.59 10.43 9.33
C GLY A 41 13.32 11.26 9.07
N THR A 42 12.75 11.19 7.86
CA THR A 42 11.47 11.87 7.55
C THR A 42 10.35 11.27 8.38
N ALA A 43 9.60 12.12 9.10
CA ALA A 43 8.44 11.69 9.87
C ALA A 43 7.26 11.39 8.94
N CYS A 44 6.70 10.19 9.08
CA CYS A 44 5.65 9.65 8.23
C CYS A 44 4.49 9.06 9.05
N VAL A 45 3.35 8.89 8.38
CA VAL A 45 2.12 8.37 8.99
C VAL A 45 1.58 7.24 8.12
N ALA A 46 1.39 6.07 8.70
CA ALA A 46 0.64 4.97 8.09
C ALA A 46 -0.73 4.81 8.75
N ARG A 47 -1.69 4.30 7.97
CA ARG A 47 -3.08 4.02 8.38
C ARG A 47 -3.57 2.75 7.71
N TRP A 48 -4.56 2.10 8.33
CA TRP A 48 -5.36 1.11 7.63
C TRP A 48 -6.31 1.82 6.66
N CYS A 49 -6.40 1.30 5.44
CA CYS A 49 -7.31 1.80 4.42
C CYS A 49 -8.12 0.63 3.88
N ASP A 50 -9.45 0.78 3.87
CA ASP A 50 -10.30 -0.07 3.06
C ASP A 50 -10.01 0.23 1.58
N LEU A 51 -9.90 -0.82 0.75
CA LEU A 51 -9.73 -0.67 -0.68
C LEU A 51 -10.86 0.16 -1.30
N ASP A 52 -12.11 0.02 -0.84
CA ASP A 52 -13.22 0.82 -1.35
C ASP A 52 -13.14 2.29 -0.90
N GLY A 53 -12.49 2.54 0.24
CA GLY A 53 -12.22 3.89 0.76
C GLY A 53 -11.12 4.66 0.02
N LEU A 54 -10.40 4.02 -0.91
CA LEU A 54 -9.35 4.68 -1.70
C LEU A 54 -9.91 5.53 -2.84
N ASP A 55 -11.04 5.14 -3.45
CA ASP A 55 -11.57 5.79 -4.66
C ASP A 55 -12.51 6.98 -4.36
N VAL A 56 -12.45 7.52 -3.14
CA VAL A 56 -13.26 8.68 -2.74
C VAL A 56 -12.59 9.99 -3.13
N PRO A 57 -13.34 11.08 -3.38
CA PRO A 57 -12.75 12.39 -3.61
C PRO A 57 -11.82 12.81 -2.46
N GLY A 58 -10.55 13.09 -2.78
CA GLY A 58 -9.52 13.42 -1.79
C GLY A 58 -8.96 12.21 -1.02
N GLY A 59 -9.31 10.99 -1.43
CA GLY A 59 -8.69 9.76 -0.95
C GLY A 59 -7.21 9.66 -1.37
N PRO A 60 -6.44 8.79 -0.71
CA PRO A 60 -5.04 8.58 -1.05
C PRO A 60 -4.91 7.84 -2.38
N ASP A 61 -3.96 8.28 -3.21
CA ASP A 61 -3.56 7.54 -4.39
C ASP A 61 -2.87 6.21 -4.01
N LEU A 62 -3.14 5.16 -4.80
CA LEU A 62 -2.49 3.86 -4.64
C LEU A 62 -1.59 3.56 -5.83
N PHE A 63 -0.30 3.38 -5.53
CA PHE A 63 0.73 3.03 -6.51
C PHE A 63 1.33 1.64 -6.22
N PRO A 64 1.82 0.93 -7.26
CA PRO A 64 1.75 1.31 -8.67
C PRO A 64 0.34 1.14 -9.26
N ALA A 65 0.13 1.68 -10.46
CA ALA A 65 -1.12 1.51 -11.18
C ALA A 65 -1.47 0.02 -11.34
N GLY A 66 -2.72 -0.33 -11.06
CA GLY A 66 -3.21 -1.71 -11.08
C GLY A 66 -2.96 -2.51 -9.79
N LEU A 67 -2.25 -1.97 -8.78
CA LEU A 67 -2.05 -2.64 -7.49
C LEU A 67 -3.39 -2.96 -6.82
N LYS A 68 -4.35 -2.04 -6.87
CA LYS A 68 -5.69 -2.21 -6.26
C LYS A 68 -6.37 -3.51 -6.71
N ALA A 69 -6.35 -3.79 -8.02
CA ALA A 69 -6.96 -5.00 -8.58
C ALA A 69 -6.28 -6.26 -8.03
N ARG A 70 -4.94 -6.26 -7.95
CA ARG A 70 -4.17 -7.39 -7.39
C ARG A 70 -4.48 -7.63 -5.91
N LEU A 71 -4.67 -6.56 -5.13
CA LEU A 71 -5.07 -6.67 -3.72
C LEU A 71 -6.48 -7.25 -3.58
N ARG A 72 -7.42 -6.85 -4.44
CA ARG A 72 -8.78 -7.40 -4.45
C ARG A 72 -8.79 -8.88 -4.81
N ASP A 73 -8.10 -9.26 -5.89
CA ASP A 73 -7.98 -10.67 -6.31
C ASP A 73 -7.40 -11.54 -5.19
N ALA A 74 -6.38 -11.04 -4.49
CA ALA A 74 -5.75 -11.76 -3.38
C ALA A 74 -6.68 -11.90 -2.16
N TRP A 75 -7.51 -10.88 -1.89
CA TRP A 75 -8.50 -10.90 -0.81
C TRP A 75 -9.64 -11.88 -1.10
N ASP A 76 -10.18 -11.86 -2.32
CA ASP A 76 -11.27 -12.73 -2.75
C ASP A 76 -10.84 -14.22 -2.85
N ALA A 77 -9.54 -14.47 -3.02
CA ALA A 77 -8.97 -15.81 -3.05
C ALA A 77 -8.67 -16.39 -1.66
N GLN A 78 -8.86 -15.64 -0.58
CA GLN A 78 -8.73 -16.18 0.79
C GLN A 78 -9.90 -17.12 1.09
N PRO A 79 -9.64 -18.33 1.65
CA PRO A 79 -10.68 -19.32 1.95
C PRO A 79 -11.62 -18.91 3.08
#